data_AF-A0A803K4B1-F1
#
_entry.id   AF-A0A803K4B1-F1
#
_cell.length_a   1.000
_cell.length_b   1.000
_cell.length_c   1.000
_cell.angle_alpha   90.00
_cell.angle_beta   90.00
_cell.angle_gamma   90.00
#
_symmetry.space_group_name_H-M   'P 1'
#
loop_
_entity.id
_entity.type
_entity.pdbx_description
1 polymer ?
#
loop_
_entity_poly.entity_id
_entity_poly.type
_entity_poly.pdbx_seq_one_letter_code
_entity_poly.pdbx_strand_id
1 'polypeptide(L)' 'MVEWPSQSPDLNPNENLWGDLKRAVPRRCPRNLTDLECFCKEEWANLAKSKCAMLIDSYPKRLSAVIKMCFNKVLV' A
#
# COMPACT_ATOMS: atom_id res chain seq x y z
N MET A 1 -16.06 0.16 -4.83
CA MET A 1 -14.94 -0.34 -4.01
C MET A 1 -14.53 -1.67 -4.61
N VAL A 2 -13.25 -1.87 -4.95
CA VAL A 2 -12.78 -3.19 -5.43
C VAL A 2 -12.79 -4.14 -4.23
N GLU A 3 -13.54 -5.23 -4.32
CA GLU A 3 -13.49 -6.28 -3.31
C GLU A 3 -12.14 -6.99 -3.40
N TRP A 4 -11.31 -6.81 -2.37
CA TRP A 4 -10.05 -7.53 -2.23
C TRP A 4 -10.30 -8.88 -1.57
N PRO A 5 -9.62 -9.95 -2.00
CA PRO A 5 -9.77 -11.25 -1.37
C PRO A 5 -9.36 -11.18 0.10
N SER A 6 -10.21 -11.69 1.00
CA SER A 6 -9.99 -11.71 2.46
C SER A 6 -8.70 -12.41 2.89
N GLN A 7 -8.15 -13.25 2.02
CA GLN A 7 -6.91 -14.00 2.21
C GLN A 7 -5.66 -13.22 1.80
N SER A 8 -5.78 -11.96 1.38
CA SER A 8 -4.62 -11.13 1.02
C SER A 8 -4.79 -9.66 1.46
N PRO A 9 -4.93 -9.39 2.77
CA PRO A 9 -5.02 -8.03 3.30
C PRO A 9 -3.74 -7.21 3.05
N ASP A 10 -2.59 -7.89 2.92
CA ASP A 10 -1.31 -7.35 2.44
C ASP A 10 -1.39 -6.76 1.02
N LEU A 11 -2.42 -7.09 0.26
CA LEU A 11 -2.68 -6.54 -1.07
C LEU A 11 -3.62 -5.34 -1.05
N ASN A 12 -4.22 -5.00 0.09
CA ASN A 12 -5.07 -3.81 0.21
C ASN A 12 -4.18 -2.55 0.22
N PRO A 13 -4.19 -1.75 -0.87
CA PRO A 13 -3.33 -0.58 -0.97
C PRO A 13 -3.58 0.42 0.16
N ASN A 14 -4.82 0.54 0.63
CA ASN A 14 -5.21 1.53 1.64
C ASN A 14 -4.61 1.22 3.01
N GLU A 15 -4.65 -0.03 3.48
CA GLU A 15 -4.08 -0.40 4.78
C GLU A 15 -2.55 -0.24 4.80
N ASN A 16 -1.90 -0.61 3.70
CA ASN A 16 -0.46 -0.40 3.54
C ASN A 16 -0.10 1.09 3.53
N LEU A 17 -0.88 1.93 2.84
CA LEU A 17 -0.67 3.37 2.82
C LEU A 17 -0.83 3.99 4.22
N TRP A 18 -1.83 3.54 4.99
CA TRP A 18 -1.99 3.97 6.39
C TRP A 18 -0.81 3.56 7.27
N GLY A 19 -0.29 2.34 7.10
CA GLY A 19 0.90 1.87 7.82
C GLY A 19 2.14 2.71 7.49
N ASP A 20 2.34 3.04 6.22
CA ASP A 20 3.47 3.85 5.76
C ASP A 20 3.36 5.30 6.26
N LEU A 21 2.16 5.90 6.25
CA LEU A 21 1.93 7.24 6.78
C LEU A 21 2.24 7.33 8.28
N LYS A 22 1.76 6.36 9.08
CA LYS A 22 2.05 6.28 10.52
C LYS A 22 3.55 6.15 10.82
N ARG A 23 4.34 5.65 9.88
CA ARG A 23 5.81 5.54 10.01
C ARG A 23 6.54 6.79 9.52
N ALA A 24 6.01 7.48 8.49
CA ALA A 24 6.65 8.62 7.85
C ALA A 24 6.45 9.93 8.63
N VAL A 25 5.22 10.21 9.06
CA VAL A 25 4.87 11.49 9.70
C VAL A 25 5.68 11.75 10.99
N PRO A 26 5.89 10.77 11.90
CA PRO A 26 6.70 11.01 13.11
C PRO A 26 8.17 11.34 12.80
N ARG A 27 8.73 10.89 11.67
CA ARG A 27 10.12 11.17 11.29
C ARG A 27 10.37 12.64 10.94
N ARG A 28 9.32 13.38 10.59
CA ARG A 28 9.39 14.83 10.34
C ARG A 28 9.36 15.66 11.62
N CYS A 29 9.17 15.03 12.79
CA CYS A 29 9.13 15.69 14.10
C CYS A 29 8.21 16.93 14.16
N PRO A 30 6.90 16.79 13.86
CA PRO A 30 5.96 17.91 13.94
C PRO A 30 5.90 18.49 15.35
N ARG A 31 5.93 19.83 15.47
CA ARG A 31 5.98 20.53 16.76
C ARG A 31 4.63 21.03 17.23
N ASN A 32 3.66 21.10 16.32
CA ASN A 32 2.31 21.56 16.57
C ASN A 32 1.32 20.84 15.63
N LEU A 33 0.01 21.08 15.83
CA LEU A 33 -1.03 20.44 15.02
C LEU A 33 -0.98 20.87 13.55
N THR A 34 -0.57 22.11 13.26
CA THR A 34 -0.44 22.62 11.89
C THR A 34 0.68 21.90 11.14
N ASP A 35 1.84 21.71 11.77
CA ASP A 35 2.96 20.93 11.22
C ASP A 35 2.53 19.48 10.97
N LEU A 36 1.81 18.88 11.93
CA LEU A 36 1.31 17.53 11.81
C LEU A 36 0.36 17.38 10.61
N GLU A 37 -0.59 18.30 10.46
CA GLU A 37 -1.53 18.30 9.34
C GLU A 37 -0.80 18.50 8.00
N CYS A 38 0.15 19.43 7.95
CA CYS A 38 0.96 19.70 6.76
C CYS A 38 1.76 18.46 6.34
N PHE A 39 2.50 17.86 7.28
CA PHE A 39 3.31 16.67 7.01
C PHE A 39 2.47 15.45 6.65
N CYS A 40 1.29 15.27 7.27
CA CYS A 40 0.34 14.24 6.85
C CYS A 40 -0.03 14.41 5.37
N LYS A 41 -0.36 15.62 4.92
CA LYS A 41 -0.72 15.90 3.52
C LYS A 41 0.45 15.67 2.56
N GLU A 42 1.64 16.15 2.91
CA GLU A 42 2.85 15.97 2.10
C GLU A 42 3.23 14.50 1.96
N GLU A 43 3.35 13.78 3.08
CA GLU A 43 3.72 12.36 3.07
C GLU A 43 2.65 11.52 2.37
N TRP A 44 1.37 11.83 2.56
CA TRP A 44 0.29 11.17 1.83
C TRP A 44 0.41 11.36 0.31
N ALA A 45 0.64 12.59 -0.16
CA ALA A 45 0.78 12.88 -1.59
C ALA A 45 2.02 12.18 -2.21
N ASN A 46 3.11 12.07 -1.47
CA ASN A 46 4.34 11.39 -1.91
C ASN A 46 4.17 9.85 -1.93
N LEU A 47 3.55 9.28 -0.90
CA LEU A 47 3.28 7.84 -0.80
C LEU A 47 2.27 7.39 -1.85
N ALA A 48 1.20 8.16 -2.08
CA ALA A 48 0.20 7.83 -3.09
C ALA A 48 0.83 7.71 -4.49
N LYS A 49 1.69 8.66 -4.89
CA LYS A 49 2.35 8.62 -6.21
C LYS A 49 3.28 7.41 -6.35
N SER A 50 4.17 7.23 -5.38
CA SER A 50 5.18 6.16 -5.42
C SER A 50 4.55 4.76 -5.34
N LYS A 51 3.56 4.56 -4.47
CA LYS A 51 2.88 3.28 -4.34
C LYS A 51 1.96 2.97 -5.51
N CYS A 52 1.24 3.96 -6.05
CA CYS A 52 0.46 3.73 -7.27
C CYS A 52 1.35 3.30 -8.44
N ALA A 53 2.51 3.95 -8.64
CA ALA A 53 3.48 3.54 -9.65
C ALA A 53 4.00 2.11 -9.41
N MET A 54 4.43 1.81 -8.18
CA MET A 54 4.92 0.47 -7.82
C MET A 54 3.83 -0.60 -7.95
N LEU A 55 2.57 -0.29 -7.63
CA LEU A 55 1.45 -1.21 -7.81
C LEU A 55 1.23 -1.52 -9.28
N ILE A 56 1.22 -0.52 -10.16
CA ILE A 56 1.09 -0.70 -11.60
C ILE A 56 2.24 -1.56 -12.13
N ASP A 57 3.48 -1.26 -11.75
CA ASP A 57 4.67 -1.99 -12.21
C ASP A 57 4.73 -3.44 -11.68
N SER A 58 4.29 -3.66 -10.44
CA SER A 58 4.29 -4.98 -9.81
C SER A 58 3.06 -5.82 -10.16
N TYR A 59 2.00 -5.21 -10.71
CA TYR A 59 0.72 -5.88 -10.98
C TYR A 59 0.87 -7.11 -11.88
N PRO A 60 1.60 -7.07 -13.01
CA PRO A 60 1.75 -8.24 -13.89
C PRO A 60 2.46 -9.40 -13.18
N LYS A 61 3.49 -9.09 -12.37
CA LYS A 61 4.25 -10.09 -11.60
C LYS A 61 3.38 -10.73 -10.51
N ARG A 62 2.62 -9.91 -9.78
CA ARG A 62 1.70 -10.38 -8.74
C ARG A 62 0.57 -11.21 -9.32
N LEU A 63 0.00 -10.80 -10.45
CA LEU A 63 -1.04 -11.56 -11.15
C LEU A 63 -0.50 -12.93 -11.61
N SER A 64 0.73 -12.97 -12.16
CA SER A 64 1.39 -14.23 -12.52
C SER A 64 1.63 -15.14 -11.31
N ALA A 65 2.04 -14.58 -10.17
CA ALA A 65 2.23 -15.33 -8.92
C ALA A 65 0.90 -15.90 -8.39
N VAL A 66 -0.18 -15.13 -8.43
CA VAL A 66 -1.52 -15.58 -8.04
C VAL A 66 -2.01 -16.70 -8.97
N ILE A 67 -1.85 -16.54 -10.29
CA ILE A 67 -2.21 -17.59 -11.26
C ILE A 67 -1.41 -18.88 -10.98
N LYS A 68 -0.09 -18.80 -10.78
CA LYS A 68 0.73 -19.96 -10.41
C LYS A 68 0.29 -20.61 -9.10
N MET A 69 -0.02 -19.80 -8.09
CA MET A 69 -0.48 -20.30 -6.79
C MET A 69 -1.84 -21.00 -6.90
N CYS A 70 -2.75 -20.51 -7.74
CA CYS A 70 -4.04 -21.16 -8.01
C CYS A 70 -3.88 -22.45 -8.82
N PHE A 71 -2.95 -22.53 -9.79
CA PHE A 71 -2.65 -23.77 -10.53
C PHE A 71 -2.05 -24.86 -9.63
N ASN A 72 -1.20 -24.50 -8.65
CA ASN A 72 -0.63 -25.46 -7.70
C ASN A 72 -1.64 -26.05 -6.70
N LYS A 73 -2.86 -25.51 -6.59
CA LYS A 73 -3.93 -26.07 -5.75
C LYS A 73 -4.81 -27.11 -6.47
N VAL A 74 -4.64 -27.31 -7.79
CA VAL A 74 -5.42 -28.29 -8.57
C VAL A 74 -4.66 -29.62 -8.74
N LEU A 75 -3.41 -29.70 -8.29
CA LEU A 75 -2.55 -30.88 -8.39
C LEU A 75 -2.05 -31.42 -7.03
N VAL A 76 -2.77 -31.15 -5.94
CA VAL A 76 -2.56 -31.81 -4.64
C VAL A 76 -3.88 -32.37 -4.14
#